data_AF-A0A836AN60-F1
#
_entry.id   AF-A0A836AN60-F1
#
_cell.length_a   1.000
_cell.length_b   1.000
_cell.length_c   1.000
_cell.angle_alpha   90.00
_cell.angle_beta   90.00
_cell.angle_gamma   90.00
#
_symmetry.space_group_name_H-M   'P 1'
#
loop_
_entity.id
_entity.type
_entity.pdbx_description
1 polymer ?
#
loop_
_entity_poly.entity_id
_entity_poly.type
_entity_poly.pdbx_seq_one_letter_code
_entity_poly.pdbx_strand_id
1 'polypeptide(L)'
;MINPTMFFNITVNREPSGHISFKIFADKVPKTARCIQVLELSMANAGPNTNGSQFFICTAKTEWLDGKHMVFGKVKEGMNIVEGMERFGSRNRKTSKKITIADCGQI
;
A
#
# COMPACT_ATOMS: atom_id res chain seq x y z
N MET A 1 -21.33 -3.35 -8.38
CA MET A 1 -20.62 -2.08 -8.13
C MET A 1 -19.22 -2.21 -8.71
N ILE A 2 -18.70 -1.18 -9.38
CA ILE A 2 -17.36 -1.21 -9.98
C ILE A 2 -16.34 -0.80 -8.91
N ASN A 3 -15.30 -1.60 -8.71
CA ASN A 3 -14.22 -1.30 -7.79
C ASN A 3 -13.35 -0.18 -8.37
N PRO A 4 -13.17 0.96 -7.67
CA PRO A 4 -12.43 2.08 -8.21
C PRO A 4 -10.96 1.75 -8.34
N THR A 5 -10.30 2.39 -9.30
CA THR A 5 -8.85 2.34 -9.46
C THR A 5 -8.28 3.68 -9.03
N MET A 6 -7.29 3.67 -8.14
CA MET A 6 -6.55 4.87 -7.75
C MET A 6 -5.12 4.77 -8.23
N PHE A 7 -4.43 5.91 -8.33
CA PHE A 7 -3.02 5.93 -8.68
C PHE A 7 -2.20 6.84 -7.79
N PHE A 8 -0.91 6.51 -7.68
CA PHE A 8 0.14 7.38 -7.14
C PHE A 8 1.28 7.50 -8.14
N ASN A 9 1.69 8.73 -8.40
CA ASN A 9 2.97 9.03 -9.06
C ASN A 9 4.03 9.21 -7.98
N ILE A 10 5.07 8.37 -8.02
CA ILE A 10 6.12 8.32 -7.00
C ILE A 10 7.34 9.10 -7.45
N THR A 11 7.94 9.85 -6.53
CA THR A 11 9.24 10.51 -6.69
C THR A 11 10.24 9.99 -5.68
N VAL A 12 11.51 9.90 -6.08
CA VAL A 12 12.65 9.52 -5.24
C VAL A 12 13.65 10.66 -5.26
N ASN A 13 13.90 11.29 -4.11
CA ASN A 13 14.71 12.52 -4.02
C ASN A 13 14.25 13.63 -5.00
N ARG A 14 12.93 13.75 -5.21
CA ARG A 14 12.26 14.68 -6.16
C ARG A 14 12.34 14.29 -7.64
N GLU A 15 13.06 13.23 -8.00
CA GLU A 15 13.06 12.69 -9.36
C GLU A 15 11.86 11.76 -9.58
N PRO A 16 11.10 11.90 -10.69
CA PRO A 16 10.02 10.97 -11.03
C PRO A 16 10.53 9.53 -11.13
N SER A 17 9.91 8.62 -10.36
CA SER A 17 10.31 7.22 -10.29
C SER A 17 9.32 6.28 -10.97
N GLY A 18 8.04 6.63 -11.04
CA GLY A 18 7.05 5.83 -11.75
C GLY A 18 5.61 6.02 -11.26
N HIS A 19 4.72 5.22 -11.84
CA HIS A 19 3.29 5.21 -11.58
C HIS A 19 2.87 3.88 -10.97
N ILE A 20 2.07 3.93 -9.90
CA ILE A 20 1.48 2.75 -9.27
C ILE A 20 -0.02 2.92 -9.30
N SER A 21 -0.74 1.92 -9.81
CA SER A 21 -2.20 1.90 -9.76
C SER A 21 -2.68 0.80 -8.81
N PHE A 22 -3.81 1.05 -8.17
CA PHE A 22 -4.38 0.22 -7.13
C PHE A 22 -5.84 -0.05 -7.43
N LYS A 23 -6.28 -1.29 -7.27
CA LYS A 23 -7.70 -1.63 -7.25
C LYS A 23 -8.18 -1.60 -5.80
N ILE A 24 -9.19 -0.78 -5.51
CA ILE A 24 -9.79 -0.66 -4.18
C ILE A 24 -11.02 -1.58 -4.10
N PHE A 25 -11.13 -2.36 -3.02
CA PHE A 25 -12.20 -3.33 -2.81
C PHE A 25 -13.45 -2.68 -2.18
N ALA A 26 -14.17 -1.86 -2.96
CA ALA A 26 -15.37 -1.19 -2.48
C ALA A 26 -16.52 -2.17 -2.13
N ASP A 27 -16.54 -3.35 -2.75
CA ASP A 27 -17.60 -4.35 -2.60
C ASP A 27 -17.40 -5.35 -1.44
N LYS A 28 -16.22 -5.34 -0.80
CA LYS A 28 -15.79 -6.43 0.11
C LYS A 28 -15.23 -5.97 1.45
N VAL A 29 -15.33 -4.69 1.78
CA VAL A 29 -14.88 -4.13 3.06
C VAL A 29 -16.00 -4.22 4.11
N PRO A 30 -15.72 -4.68 5.36
CA PRO A 30 -14.47 -5.25 5.85
C PRO A 30 -14.51 -6.78 5.79
N LYS A 31 -13.76 -7.40 4.88
CA LYS A 31 -13.32 -8.78 5.06
C LYS A 31 -12.00 -8.74 5.80
N THR A 32 -11.98 -9.29 7.01
CA THR A 32 -10.73 -9.74 7.63
C THR A 32 -10.09 -10.72 6.65
N ALA A 33 -9.08 -10.28 5.89
CA ALA A 33 -8.34 -11.18 5.03
C ALA A 33 -7.72 -12.27 5.92
N ARG A 34 -7.95 -13.52 5.56
CA ARG A 34 -7.22 -14.65 6.11
C ARG A 34 -5.92 -14.67 5.32
N CYS A 35 -4.86 -14.17 5.93
CA CYS A 35 -3.57 -13.83 5.39
C CYS A 35 -3.56 -12.60 4.47
N ILE A 36 -2.94 -11.51 4.94
CA ILE A 36 -2.51 -10.39 4.08
C ILE A 36 -1.46 -10.89 3.07
N GLN A 37 -1.83 -10.86 1.80
CA GLN A 37 -1.03 -11.34 0.67
C GLN A 37 -0.03 -10.29 0.16
N VAL A 38 0.91 -10.75 -0.66
CA VAL A 38 1.84 -9.86 -1.38
C VAL A 38 1.06 -8.91 -2.29
N LEU A 39 1.45 -7.64 -2.28
CA LEU A 39 0.85 -6.47 -2.94
C LEU A 39 -0.54 -6.04 -2.47
N GLU A 40 -1.03 -6.56 -1.34
CA GLU A 40 -2.25 -6.04 -0.74
C GLU A 40 -2.02 -4.73 0.00
N LEU A 41 -3.05 -3.88 -0.03
CA LEU A 41 -3.11 -2.61 0.69
C LEU A 41 -3.90 -2.80 1.97
N SER A 42 -3.30 -2.42 3.10
CA SER A 42 -3.89 -2.58 4.42
C SER A 42 -3.76 -1.33 5.28
N MET A 43 -4.75 -1.08 6.13
CA MET A 43 -4.77 0.07 7.03
C MET A 43 -3.81 -0.12 8.19
N ALA A 44 -2.92 0.86 8.43
CA ALA A 44 -2.16 0.95 9.67
C ALA A 44 -3.05 1.51 10.79
N ASN A 45 -2.82 1.06 12.01
CA ASN A 45 -3.57 1.46 13.20
C ASN A 45 -2.70 1.37 14.46
N ALA A 46 -3.21 1.93 15.56
CA ALA A 46 -2.65 1.84 16.91
C ALA A 46 -3.51 0.94 17.83
N GLY A 47 -4.20 -0.05 17.24
CA GLY A 47 -5.17 -0.90 17.92
C GLY A 47 -6.57 -0.86 17.28
N PRO A 48 -7.52 -1.64 17.80
CA PRO A 48 -8.88 -1.73 17.26
C PRO A 48 -9.54 -0.34 17.15
N ASN A 49 -10.21 -0.07 16.03
CA ASN A 49 -10.94 1.18 15.77
C ASN A 49 -10.09 2.47 15.78
N THR A 50 -8.79 2.37 15.49
CA THR A 50 -7.87 3.53 15.40
C THR A 50 -7.32 3.74 13.99
N ASN A 51 -8.07 3.32 12.96
CA ASN A 51 -7.71 3.56 11.57
C ASN A 51 -7.76 5.07 11.28
N GLY A 52 -6.68 5.60 10.71
CA GLY A 52 -6.62 6.96 10.17
C GLY A 52 -6.49 6.95 8.66
N SER A 53 -5.51 7.68 8.13
CA SER A 53 -5.14 7.68 6.70
C SER A 53 -3.90 6.84 6.38
N GLN A 54 -3.21 6.33 7.40
CA GLN A 54 -2.00 5.54 7.21
C GLN A 54 -2.35 4.15 6.68
N PHE A 55 -1.61 3.71 5.66
CA PHE A 55 -1.73 2.38 5.08
C PHE A 55 -0.34 1.85 4.74
N PHE A 56 -0.27 0.56 4.42
CA PHE A 56 0.94 -0.10 3.95
C PHE A 56 0.64 -1.01 2.76
N ILE A 57 1.66 -1.25 1.93
CA ILE A 57 1.65 -2.25 0.86
C ILE A 57 2.54 -3.40 1.33
N CYS A 58 2.03 -4.62 1.32
CA CYS A 58 2.82 -5.78 1.71
C CYS A 58 3.72 -6.26 0.57
N THR A 59 5.03 -6.34 0.78
CA THR A 59 5.99 -6.95 -0.18
C THR A 59 6.24 -8.44 0.10
N ALA A 60 5.74 -8.93 1.25
CA ALA A 60 5.77 -10.33 1.63
C ALA A 60 4.42 -10.74 2.25
N LYS A 61 4.19 -12.06 2.37
CA LYS A 61 3.05 -12.61 3.08
C LYS A 61 3.16 -12.27 4.57
N THR A 62 2.11 -11.71 5.18
CA THR A 62 2.14 -11.19 6.56
C THR A 62 0.99 -11.73 7.42
N GLU A 63 0.96 -13.05 7.60
CA GLU A 63 -0.11 -13.77 8.35
C GLU A 63 -0.29 -13.27 9.80
N TRP A 64 0.75 -12.77 10.45
CA TRP A 64 0.69 -12.29 11.84
C TRP A 64 -0.11 -10.99 12.02
N LEU A 65 -0.46 -10.32 10.91
CA LEU A 65 -1.28 -9.10 10.87
C LEU A 65 -2.78 -9.40 10.68
N ASP A 66 -3.14 -10.66 10.47
CA ASP A 66 -4.52 -11.10 10.28
C ASP A 66 -5.39 -10.74 11.49
N GLY A 67 -6.61 -10.27 11.22
CA GLY A 67 -7.54 -9.83 12.27
C GLY A 67 -7.16 -8.52 12.96
N LYS A 68 -5.96 -7.98 12.70
CA LYS A 68 -5.47 -6.72 13.30
C LYS A 68 -5.50 -5.56 12.30
N HIS A 69 -5.27 -5.85 11.03
CA HIS A 69 -5.26 -4.85 9.96
C HIS A 69 -6.31 -5.20 8.90
N MET A 70 -6.96 -4.16 8.37
CA MET A 70 -7.99 -4.31 7.36
C MET A 70 -7.38 -4.19 5.97
N VAL A 71 -7.52 -5.23 5.15
CA VAL A 71 -7.19 -5.20 3.72
C VAL A 71 -8.30 -4.48 2.97
N PHE A 72 -7.94 -3.50 2.14
CA PHE A 72 -8.90 -2.68 1.40
C PHE A 72 -8.59 -2.54 -0.10
N GLY A 73 -7.48 -3.08 -0.58
CA GLY A 73 -7.14 -3.03 -2.00
C GLY A 73 -5.93 -3.87 -2.35
N LYS A 74 -5.50 -3.77 -3.60
CA LYS A 74 -4.26 -4.39 -4.09
C LYS A 74 -3.63 -3.57 -5.19
N VAL A 75 -2.31 -3.69 -5.37
CA VAL A 75 -1.62 -3.15 -6.55
C VAL A 75 -2.20 -3.80 -7.80
N LYS A 76 -2.51 -2.96 -8.79
CA LYS A 76 -2.96 -3.37 -10.12
C LYS A 76 -1.78 -3.32 -11.10
N GLU A 77 -1.05 -2.21 -11.14
CA GLU A 77 0.15 -2.00 -11.96
C GLU A 77 1.23 -1.26 -11.15
N GLY A 78 2.50 -1.37 -11.56
CA GLY A 78 3.62 -0.70 -10.89
C GLY A 78 4.30 -1.50 -9.78
N MET A 79 4.21 -2.83 -9.79
CA MET A 79 4.89 -3.71 -8.83
C MET A 79 6.41 -3.47 -8.78
N ASN A 80 7.04 -3.27 -9.94
CA ASN A 80 8.46 -2.95 -10.05
C ASN A 80 8.83 -1.63 -9.33
N ILE A 81 7.89 -0.68 -9.25
CA ILE A 81 8.10 0.58 -8.51
C ILE A 81 8.04 0.31 -7.01
N VAL A 82 7.10 -0.52 -6.55
CA VAL A 82 6.99 -0.94 -5.14
C VAL A 82 8.27 -1.67 -4.69
N GLU A 83 8.75 -2.62 -5.49
CA GLU A 83 10.03 -3.32 -5.23
C GLU A 83 11.22 -2.36 -5.27
N GLY A 84 11.21 -1.39 -6.19
CA GLY A 84 12.22 -0.34 -6.25
C GLY A 84 12.24 0.54 -4.99
N MET A 85 11.06 0.89 -4.47
CA MET A 85 10.90 1.64 -3.21
C MET A 85 11.42 0.84 -2.01
N GLU A 86 11.16 -0.46 -1.96
CA GLU A 86 11.59 -1.35 -0.87
C GLU A 86 13.11 -1.37 -0.70
N ARG A 87 13.87 -1.31 -1.81
CA ARG A 87 15.35 -1.29 -1.79
C ARG A 87 15.94 -0.07 -1.07
N PHE A 88 15.17 1.00 -0.88
CA PHE A 88 15.60 2.16 -0.11
C PHE A 88 15.26 2.04 1.39
N GLY A 89 14.52 1.01 1.80
CA GLY A 89 14.21 0.72 3.19
C GLY A 89 15.40 0.15 3.96
N SER A 90 15.28 0.16 5.29
CA SER A 90 16.26 -0.49 6.18
C SER A 90 15.56 -1.10 7.39
N ARG A 91 16.25 -2.00 8.09
CA ARG A 91 15.70 -2.73 9.24
C ARG A 91 15.22 -1.82 10.38
N ASN A 92 15.76 -0.61 10.49
CA ASN A 92 15.36 0.38 11.50
C ASN A 92 14.23 1.31 11.03
N ARG A 93 13.56 0.99 9.90
CA ARG A 93 12.46 1.75 9.27
C ARG A 93 12.87 3.12 8.69
N LYS A 94 14.16 3.48 8.67
CA LYS A 94 14.64 4.67 7.96
C LYS A 94 14.83 4.36 6.49
N THR A 95 14.45 5.30 5.62
CA THR A 95 14.72 5.21 4.19
C THR A 95 16.04 5.93 3.85
N SER A 96 16.81 5.37 2.93
CA SER A 96 18.06 5.97 2.43
C SER A 96 17.82 7.12 1.45
N LYS A 97 16.64 7.14 0.81
CA LYS A 97 16.16 8.21 -0.06
C LYS A 97 14.79 8.68 0.39
N LYS A 98 14.46 9.93 0.06
CA LYS A 98 13.12 10.49 0.31
C LYS A 98 12.17 10.00 -0.78
N ILE A 99 11.19 9.19 -0.40
CA ILE A 99 10.14 8.70 -1.29
C ILE A 99 8.88 9.51 -1.04
N THR A 100 8.31 10.10 -2.08
CA THR A 100 7.16 11.00 -1.98
C THR A 100 6.12 10.68 -3.05
N ILE A 101 4.84 10.76 -2.68
CA ILE A 101 3.73 10.79 -3.64
C ILE A 101 3.70 12.21 -4.21
N ALA A 102 4.05 12.35 -5.49
CA ALA A 102 4.07 13.64 -6.17
C ALA A 102 2.70 14.04 -6.71
N ASP A 103 1.90 13.06 -7.11
CA ASP A 103 0.55 13.25 -7.60
C ASP A 103 -0.29 12.00 -7.35
N CYS A 104 -1.60 12.16 -7.19
CA CYS A 104 -2.52 11.08 -6.89
C CYS A 104 -3.93 11.38 -7.39
N GLY A 105 -4.70 10.33 -7.67
CA GLY A 105 -6.07 10.48 -8.12
C GLY A 105 -6.80 9.16 -8.31
N GLN A 106 -8.01 9.29 -8.82
CA GLN A 106 -8.84 8.17 -9.26
C GLN A 106 -8.82 8.09 -10.79
N ILE A 107 -8.81 6.87 -11.32
CA ILE A 107 -8.95 6.53 -12.74
C ILE A 107 -10.37 6.04 -13.00
#